data_AF-A0A2P8WBB9-F1
#
_entry.id   AF-A0A2P8WBB9-F1
#
_cell.length_a   1.000
_cell.length_b   1.000
_cell.length_c   1.000
_cell.angle_alpha   90.00
_cell.angle_beta   90.00
_cell.angle_gamma   90.00
#
_symmetry.space_group_name_H-M   'P 1'
#
loop_
_entity.id
_entity.type
_entity.pdbx_description
1 polymer ?
#
loop_
_entity_poly.entity_id
_entity_poly.type
_entity_poly.pdbx_seq_one_letter_code
_entity_poly.pdbx_strand_id
1 'polypeptide(L)'
;MRSADRRDDSYRNSIRHPRSRQPEPLSSQDSAQRLATLRSQNAELRQQVTEVKTEAEQTQDLYLKEQKRYQSALTLYEEENQKYESTLTLYREVQTQAESYLAFYEEEKTRNGELLVKYETAQSERDRYIVLYNESQAQLKFERRSKAGIKGWETRRKRENDLLKKEIFEMTHLLRDSLERKEEAIDHLEELASRMDRIQHLVDSVGEDSTGNPAGLLQKFKRIWQAMQEILAE
;
A
#
# COMPACT_ATOMS: atom_id res chain seq x y z
N MET A 1 5.37 -146.77 -88.98
CA MET A 1 5.23 -145.93 -87.77
C MET A 1 4.81 -144.53 -88.19
N ARG A 2 3.79 -143.99 -87.51
CA ARG A 2 3.20 -142.64 -87.68
C ARG A 2 4.13 -141.56 -87.10
N SER A 3 4.09 -140.34 -87.67
CA SER A 3 4.29 -139.01 -87.06
C SER A 3 4.50 -137.99 -88.20
N ALA A 4 3.49 -137.33 -88.77
CA ALA A 4 2.62 -136.27 -88.23
C ALA A 4 3.37 -134.95 -87.90
N ASP A 5 3.04 -133.91 -88.68
CA ASP A 5 3.07 -132.48 -88.38
C ASP A 5 4.38 -131.86 -87.87
N ARG A 6 5.27 -131.47 -88.80
CA ARG A 6 6.17 -130.32 -88.59
C ARG A 6 5.43 -129.04 -88.95
N ARG A 7 4.68 -128.49 -88.00
CA ARG A 7 4.23 -127.10 -88.06
C ARG A 7 5.19 -126.27 -87.22
N ASP A 8 5.97 -125.42 -87.87
CA ASP A 8 6.90 -124.50 -87.19
C ASP A 8 6.15 -123.54 -86.25
N ASP A 9 6.81 -123.17 -85.15
CA ASP A 9 6.30 -122.27 -84.11
C ASP A 9 5.86 -120.90 -84.67
N SER A 10 6.37 -120.49 -85.84
CA SER A 10 5.92 -119.32 -86.58
C SER A 10 4.43 -119.34 -86.95
N TYR A 11 3.83 -120.53 -87.14
CA TYR A 11 2.42 -120.67 -87.51
C TYR A 11 1.49 -120.61 -86.29
N ARG A 12 1.97 -121.03 -85.11
CA ARG A 12 1.20 -120.90 -83.86
C ARG A 12 1.16 -119.46 -83.37
N ASN A 13 2.21 -118.67 -83.62
CA ASN A 13 2.29 -117.28 -83.17
C ASN A 13 1.36 -116.34 -83.95
N SER A 14 1.13 -116.58 -85.25
CA SER A 14 0.21 -115.79 -86.08
C SER A 14 -1.28 -116.01 -85.78
N ILE A 15 -1.62 -117.13 -85.11
CA ILE A 15 -3.00 -117.45 -84.68
C ILE A 15 -3.33 -116.82 -83.32
N ARG A 16 -2.35 -116.74 -82.40
CA ARG A 16 -2.55 -116.15 -81.06
C ARG A 16 -2.41 -114.62 -81.03
N HIS A 17 -1.57 -114.08 -81.89
CA HIS A 17 -1.46 -112.64 -82.12
C HIS A 17 -1.75 -112.40 -83.61
N PRO A 18 -3.03 -112.35 -84.01
CA PRO A 18 -3.34 -111.89 -85.36
C PRO A 18 -2.66 -110.54 -85.48
N ARG A 19 -1.70 -110.42 -86.40
CA ARG A 19 -1.12 -109.12 -86.76
C ARG A 19 -2.32 -108.28 -87.15
N SER A 20 -2.75 -107.38 -86.25
CA SER A 20 -3.76 -106.38 -86.56
C SER A 20 -3.31 -105.79 -87.89
N ARG A 21 -4.20 -105.82 -88.90
CA ARG A 21 -3.95 -105.12 -90.17
C ARG A 21 -3.29 -103.80 -89.78
N GLN A 22 -2.06 -103.58 -90.25
CA GLN A 22 -1.44 -102.27 -90.15
C GLN A 22 -2.53 -101.32 -90.62
N PRO A 23 -3.05 -100.42 -89.77
CA PRO A 23 -4.07 -99.50 -90.20
C PRO A 23 -3.50 -98.84 -91.45
N GLU A 24 -4.24 -98.92 -92.55
CA GLU A 24 -3.81 -98.33 -93.82
C GLU A 24 -3.28 -96.93 -93.50
N PRO A 25 -2.10 -96.54 -94.02
CA PRO A 25 -1.60 -95.20 -93.79
C PRO A 25 -2.74 -94.27 -94.14
N LEU A 26 -3.16 -93.45 -93.16
CA LEU A 26 -4.27 -92.51 -93.32
C LEU A 26 -4.20 -91.93 -94.72
N SER A 27 -5.32 -91.98 -95.44
CA SER A 27 -5.43 -91.32 -96.74
C SER A 27 -4.74 -89.96 -96.63
N SER A 28 -3.91 -89.60 -97.62
CA SER A 28 -3.14 -88.33 -97.60
C SER A 28 -4.02 -87.15 -97.15
N GLN A 29 -5.30 -87.20 -97.55
CA GLN A 29 -6.35 -86.27 -97.16
C GLN A 29 -6.71 -86.27 -95.65
N ASP A 30 -6.83 -87.43 -95.00
CA ASP A 30 -7.14 -87.55 -93.56
C ASP A 30 -5.95 -87.11 -92.68
N SER A 31 -4.73 -87.41 -93.12
CA SER A 31 -3.51 -86.93 -92.45
C SER A 31 -3.39 -85.41 -92.53
N ALA A 32 -3.76 -84.83 -93.69
CA ALA A 32 -3.81 -83.38 -93.88
C ALA A 32 -4.88 -82.72 -93.01
N GLN A 33 -6.07 -83.33 -92.85
CA GLN A 33 -7.12 -82.84 -91.97
C GLN A 33 -6.70 -82.86 -90.48
N ARG A 34 -6.01 -83.92 -90.04
CA ARG A 34 -5.45 -84.00 -88.67
C ARG A 34 -4.35 -82.96 -88.42
N LEU A 35 -3.48 -82.73 -89.41
CA LEU A 35 -2.46 -81.68 -89.31
C LEU A 35 -3.09 -80.28 -89.31
N ALA A 36 -4.15 -80.06 -90.08
CA ALA A 36 -4.88 -78.79 -90.09
C ALA A 36 -5.54 -78.51 -88.72
N THR A 37 -6.17 -79.51 -88.11
CA THR A 37 -6.77 -79.41 -86.76
C THR A 37 -5.73 -79.24 -85.66
N LEU A 38 -4.59 -79.95 -85.71
CA LEU A 38 -3.50 -79.75 -84.75
C LEU A 38 -2.84 -78.36 -84.90
N ARG A 39 -2.79 -77.81 -86.12
CA ARG A 39 -2.30 -76.45 -86.36
C ARG A 39 -3.28 -75.40 -85.84
N SER A 40 -4.59 -75.60 -86.02
CA SER A 40 -5.60 -74.69 -85.47
C SER A 40 -5.59 -74.73 -83.94
N GLN A 41 -5.53 -75.92 -83.33
CA GLN A 41 -5.42 -76.08 -81.88
C GLN A 41 -4.13 -75.45 -81.31
N ASN A 42 -2.99 -75.61 -81.99
CA ASN A 42 -1.76 -74.93 -81.59
C ASN A 42 -1.86 -73.41 -81.72
N ALA A 43 -2.53 -72.90 -82.76
CA ALA A 43 -2.74 -71.47 -82.94
C ALA A 43 -3.64 -70.90 -81.83
N GLU A 44 -4.75 -71.58 -81.53
CA GLU A 44 -5.66 -71.24 -80.43
C GLU A 44 -4.98 -71.28 -79.07
N LEU A 45 -4.21 -72.34 -78.77
CA LEU A 45 -3.45 -72.43 -77.52
C LEU A 45 -2.39 -71.34 -77.40
N ARG A 46 -1.70 -71.01 -78.50
CA ARG A 46 -0.74 -69.90 -78.51
C ARG A 46 -1.43 -68.57 -78.23
N GLN A 47 -2.61 -68.36 -78.81
CA GLN A 47 -3.42 -67.18 -78.57
C GLN A 47 -3.87 -67.09 -77.11
N GLN A 48 -4.41 -68.18 -76.54
CA GLN A 48 -4.79 -68.23 -75.13
C GLN A 48 -3.60 -67.99 -74.19
N VAL A 49 -2.42 -68.55 -74.49
CA VAL A 49 -1.20 -68.30 -73.72
C VAL A 49 -0.78 -66.84 -73.80
N THR A 50 -0.92 -66.18 -74.96
CA THR A 50 -0.62 -64.75 -75.06
C THR A 50 -1.63 -63.89 -74.30
N GLU A 51 -2.93 -64.22 -74.37
CA GLU A 51 -3.99 -63.52 -73.65
C GLU A 51 -3.77 -63.63 -72.13
N VAL A 52 -3.58 -64.85 -71.61
CA VAL A 52 -3.30 -65.10 -70.19
C VAL A 52 -2.02 -64.39 -69.72
N LYS A 53 -0.98 -64.33 -70.56
CA LYS A 53 0.23 -63.56 -70.23
C LYS A 53 -0.06 -62.06 -70.10
N THR A 54 -0.80 -61.49 -71.05
CA THR A 54 -1.16 -60.07 -70.99
C THR A 54 -2.06 -59.75 -69.79
N GLU A 55 -2.98 -60.64 -69.43
CA GLU A 55 -3.82 -60.49 -68.23
C GLU A 55 -2.99 -60.61 -66.95
N ALA A 56 -2.03 -61.53 -66.89
CA ALA A 56 -1.11 -61.67 -65.76
C ALA A 56 -0.22 -60.42 -65.59
N GLU A 57 0.29 -59.86 -66.69
CA GLU A 57 1.07 -58.62 -66.67
C GLU A 57 0.22 -57.43 -66.19
N GLN A 58 -1.02 -57.30 -66.70
CA GLN A 58 -1.94 -56.24 -66.27
C GLN A 58 -2.31 -56.33 -64.79
N THR A 59 -2.59 -57.53 -64.29
CA THR A 59 -2.91 -57.76 -62.87
C THR A 59 -1.71 -57.49 -61.97
N GLN A 60 -0.50 -57.88 -62.39
CA GLN A 60 0.73 -57.54 -61.68
C GLN A 60 0.95 -56.01 -61.62
N ASP A 61 0.74 -55.30 -62.72
CA ASP A 61 0.85 -53.84 -62.78
C ASP A 61 -0.17 -53.14 -61.87
N LEU A 62 -1.41 -53.64 -61.82
CA LEU A 62 -2.44 -53.13 -60.91
C LEU A 62 -2.03 -53.33 -59.45
N TYR A 63 -1.55 -54.52 -59.09
CA TYR A 63 -1.08 -54.82 -57.74
C TYR A 63 0.06 -53.90 -57.31
N LEU A 64 1.06 -53.67 -58.18
CA LEU A 64 2.17 -52.76 -57.90
C LEU A 64 1.71 -51.30 -57.73
N LYS A 65 0.74 -50.85 -58.53
CA LYS A 65 0.15 -49.51 -58.39
C LYS A 65 -0.59 -49.38 -57.05
N GLU A 66 -1.34 -50.40 -56.67
CA GLU A 66 -2.07 -50.42 -55.41
C GLU A 66 -1.13 -50.43 -54.21
N GLN A 67 -0.08 -51.25 -54.24
CA GLN A 67 0.97 -51.27 -53.21
C GLN A 67 1.63 -49.88 -53.04
N LYS A 68 1.96 -49.20 -54.14
CA LYS A 68 2.51 -47.83 -54.10
C LYS A 68 1.52 -46.84 -53.49
N ARG A 69 0.23 -46.95 -53.82
CA ARG A 69 -0.82 -46.11 -53.22
C ARG A 69 -0.93 -46.34 -51.72
N TYR A 70 -0.94 -47.59 -51.28
CA TYR A 70 -0.97 -47.93 -49.86
C TYR A 70 0.26 -47.38 -49.12
N GLN A 71 1.45 -47.54 -49.67
CA GLN A 71 2.67 -46.96 -49.08
C GLN A 71 2.57 -45.44 -48.98
N SER A 72 2.10 -44.76 -50.03
CA SER A 72 1.92 -43.31 -49.99
C SER A 72 0.87 -42.84 -48.98
N ALA A 73 -0.20 -43.62 -48.79
CA ALA A 73 -1.23 -43.30 -47.80
C ALA A 73 -0.70 -43.45 -46.36
N LEU A 74 0.09 -44.50 -46.11
CA LEU A 74 0.73 -44.72 -44.82
C LEU A 74 1.71 -43.59 -44.47
N THR A 75 2.55 -43.15 -45.41
CA THR A 75 3.50 -42.06 -45.16
C THR A 75 2.78 -40.75 -44.85
N LEU A 76 1.71 -40.42 -45.58
CA LEU A 76 0.92 -39.21 -45.32
C LEU A 76 0.26 -39.25 -43.94
N TYR A 77 -0.26 -40.41 -43.54
CA TYR A 77 -0.86 -40.59 -42.22
C TYR A 77 0.17 -40.43 -41.09
N GLU A 78 1.37 -40.99 -41.25
CA GLU A 78 2.47 -40.81 -40.28
C GLU A 78 2.91 -39.35 -40.17
N GLU A 79 3.04 -38.64 -41.30
CA GLU A 79 3.35 -37.20 -41.32
C GLU A 79 2.27 -36.37 -40.61
N GLU A 80 1.00 -36.72 -40.82
CA GLU A 80 -0.13 -36.03 -40.19
C GLU A 80 -0.17 -36.28 -38.67
N ASN A 81 0.12 -37.52 -38.23
CA ASN A 81 0.26 -37.83 -36.82
C ASN A 81 1.41 -37.05 -36.16
N GLN A 82 2.56 -36.91 -36.82
CA GLN A 82 3.67 -36.10 -36.30
C GLN A 82 3.30 -34.61 -36.18
N LYS A 83 2.57 -34.08 -37.16
CA LYS A 83 2.02 -32.72 -37.10
C LYS A 83 1.02 -32.57 -35.95
N TYR A 84 0.16 -33.55 -35.74
CA TYR A 84 -0.79 -33.56 -34.64
C TYR A 84 -0.08 -33.59 -33.27
N GLU A 85 0.93 -34.45 -33.11
CA GLU A 85 1.71 -34.51 -31.88
C GLU A 85 2.46 -33.21 -31.59
N SER A 86 3.08 -32.60 -32.61
CA SER A 86 3.79 -31.32 -32.45
C SER A 86 2.86 -30.14 -32.13
N THR A 87 1.64 -30.14 -32.68
CA THR A 87 0.64 -29.12 -32.32
C THR A 87 0.12 -29.30 -30.89
N LEU A 88 -0.06 -30.54 -30.44
CA LEU A 88 -0.41 -30.84 -29.05
C LEU A 88 0.68 -30.40 -28.07
N THR A 89 1.96 -30.59 -28.40
CA THR A 89 3.06 -30.14 -27.52
C THR A 89 3.07 -28.62 -27.41
N LEU A 90 2.93 -27.91 -28.52
CA LEU A 90 2.85 -26.45 -28.53
C LEU A 90 1.66 -25.94 -27.69
N TYR A 91 0.51 -26.59 -27.79
CA TYR A 91 -0.66 -26.22 -27.00
C TYR A 91 -0.40 -26.36 -25.50
N ARG A 92 0.24 -27.47 -25.08
CA ARG A 92 0.62 -27.69 -23.67
C ARG A 92 1.62 -26.65 -23.19
N GLU A 93 2.63 -26.33 -24.00
CA GLU A 93 3.60 -25.29 -23.67
C GLU A 93 2.91 -23.93 -23.46
N VAL A 94 2.05 -23.52 -24.39
CA VAL A 94 1.28 -22.28 -24.27
C VAL A 94 0.40 -22.28 -23.02
N GLN A 95 -0.23 -23.41 -22.70
CA GLN A 95 -1.04 -23.55 -21.49
C GLN A 95 -0.17 -23.33 -20.22
N THR A 96 0.97 -24.00 -20.13
CA THR A 96 1.89 -23.83 -18.97
C THR A 96 2.42 -22.41 -18.86
N GLN A 97 2.70 -21.76 -19.99
CA GLN A 97 3.10 -20.35 -20.01
C GLN A 97 1.98 -19.44 -19.50
N ALA A 98 0.74 -19.64 -19.97
CA ALA A 98 -0.41 -18.87 -19.52
C ALA A 98 -0.64 -19.01 -18.01
N GLU A 99 -0.54 -20.24 -17.49
CA GLU A 99 -0.62 -20.51 -16.04
C GLU A 99 0.48 -19.78 -15.26
N SER A 100 1.72 -19.77 -15.77
CA SER A 100 2.82 -19.03 -15.15
C SER A 100 2.59 -17.51 -15.15
N TYR A 101 2.07 -16.95 -16.23
CA TYR A 101 1.74 -15.52 -16.31
C TYR A 101 0.62 -15.13 -15.34
N LEU A 102 -0.38 -15.99 -15.15
CA LEU A 102 -1.42 -15.77 -14.16
C LEU A 102 -0.86 -15.74 -12.74
N ALA A 103 0.05 -16.66 -12.41
CA ALA A 103 0.71 -16.67 -11.10
C ALA A 103 1.52 -15.37 -10.85
N PHE A 104 2.30 -14.91 -11.83
CA PHE A 104 3.03 -13.64 -11.71
C PHE A 104 2.10 -12.44 -11.57
N TYR A 105 0.98 -12.43 -12.29
CA TYR A 105 -0.01 -11.38 -12.17
C TYR A 105 -0.65 -11.33 -10.77
N GLU A 106 -0.97 -12.49 -10.20
CA GLU A 106 -1.48 -12.57 -8.83
C GLU A 106 -0.45 -12.08 -7.80
N GLU A 107 0.81 -12.48 -7.95
CA GLU A 107 1.91 -12.00 -7.11
C GLU A 107 2.04 -10.46 -7.17
N GLU A 108 2.11 -9.88 -8.36
CA GLU A 108 2.18 -8.42 -8.52
C GLU A 108 0.92 -7.71 -7.99
N LYS A 109 -0.26 -8.33 -8.12
CA LYS A 109 -1.49 -7.81 -7.51
C LYS A 109 -1.40 -7.78 -5.98
N THR A 110 -0.87 -8.82 -5.35
CA THR A 110 -0.67 -8.85 -3.89
C THR A 110 0.35 -7.81 -3.45
N ARG A 111 1.48 -7.73 -4.15
CA ARG A 111 2.54 -6.74 -3.91
C ARG A 111 2.04 -5.31 -4.02
N ASN A 112 1.23 -5.02 -5.04
CA ASN A 112 0.61 -3.70 -5.20
C ASN A 112 -0.35 -3.38 -4.04
N GLY A 113 -1.11 -4.37 -3.56
CA GLY A 113 -1.94 -4.23 -2.37
C GLY A 113 -1.13 -3.86 -1.12
N GLU A 114 0.01 -4.53 -0.88
CA GLU A 114 0.90 -4.18 0.23
C GLU A 114 1.49 -2.77 0.10
N LEU A 115 1.87 -2.38 -1.11
CA LEU A 115 2.41 -1.05 -1.38
C LEU A 115 1.36 0.04 -1.11
N LEU A 116 0.10 -0.21 -1.46
CA LEU A 116 -1.02 0.70 -1.19
C LEU A 116 -1.20 0.91 0.32
N VAL A 117 -1.18 -0.17 1.12
CA VAL A 117 -1.27 -0.07 2.58
C VAL A 117 -0.09 0.73 3.16
N LYS A 118 1.13 0.52 2.66
CA LYS A 118 2.31 1.31 3.07
C LYS A 118 2.18 2.79 2.71
N TYR A 119 1.59 3.08 1.56
CA TYR A 119 1.33 4.45 1.14
C TYR A 119 0.30 5.14 2.04
N GLU A 120 -0.82 4.48 2.32
CA GLU A 120 -1.88 5.00 3.20
C GLU A 120 -1.38 5.24 4.63
N THR A 121 -0.58 4.32 5.18
CA THR A 121 0.04 4.48 6.50
C THR A 121 0.98 5.68 6.54
N ALA A 122 1.90 5.80 5.57
CA ALA A 122 2.80 6.96 5.47
C ALA A 122 2.03 8.29 5.31
N GLN A 123 0.91 8.28 4.57
CA GLN A 123 0.04 9.44 4.44
C GLN A 123 -0.59 9.83 5.78
N SER A 124 -1.10 8.85 6.54
CA SER A 124 -1.67 9.09 7.87
C SER A 124 -0.64 9.63 8.86
N GLU A 125 0.61 9.13 8.81
CA GLU A 125 1.72 9.62 9.63
C GLU A 125 2.08 11.06 9.28
N ARG A 126 2.18 11.38 7.98
CA ARG A 126 2.39 12.75 7.51
C ARG A 126 1.32 13.69 8.05
N ASP A 127 0.05 13.32 7.94
CA ASP A 127 -1.06 14.16 8.41
C ASP A 127 -0.99 14.36 9.93
N ARG A 128 -0.64 13.31 10.68
CA ARG A 128 -0.37 13.40 12.12
C ARG A 128 0.78 14.37 12.44
N TYR A 129 1.88 14.32 11.70
CA TYR A 129 3.01 15.25 11.89
C TYR A 129 2.60 16.70 11.61
N ILE A 130 1.77 16.94 10.60
CA ILE A 130 1.25 18.28 10.29
C ILE A 130 0.41 18.81 11.47
N VAL A 131 -0.45 17.98 12.06
CA VAL A 131 -1.23 18.36 13.24
C VAL A 131 -0.32 18.72 14.41
N LEU A 132 0.62 17.85 14.77
CA LEU A 132 1.57 18.09 15.86
C LEU A 132 2.41 19.35 15.64
N TYR A 133 2.87 19.58 14.40
CA TYR A 133 3.60 20.79 14.05
C TYR A 133 2.74 22.04 14.29
N ASN A 134 1.49 22.04 13.84
CA ASN A 134 0.58 23.17 14.05
C ASN A 134 0.28 23.39 15.54
N GLU A 135 0.10 22.32 16.32
CA GLU A 135 -0.09 22.40 17.77
C GLU A 135 1.11 23.02 18.47
N SER A 136 2.33 22.56 18.15
CA SER A 136 3.56 23.13 18.71
C SER A 136 3.73 24.62 18.36
N GLN A 137 3.39 25.02 17.13
CA GLN A 137 3.38 26.42 16.71
C GLN A 137 2.35 27.24 17.50
N ALA A 138 1.17 26.68 17.76
CA ALA A 138 0.14 27.33 18.57
C ALA A 138 0.57 27.49 20.04
N GLN A 139 1.15 26.44 20.64
CA GLN A 139 1.69 26.47 22.00
C GLN A 139 2.80 27.52 22.14
N LEU A 140 3.74 27.56 21.20
CA LEU A 140 4.82 28.55 21.18
C LEU A 140 4.28 29.99 21.08
N LYS A 141 3.26 30.22 20.24
CA LYS A 141 2.59 31.52 20.16
C LYS A 141 1.89 31.88 21.47
N PHE A 142 1.24 30.91 22.12
CA PHE A 142 0.59 31.11 23.42
C PHE A 142 1.61 31.47 24.51
N GLU A 143 2.72 30.73 24.62
CA GLU A 143 3.80 31.01 25.58
C GLU A 143 4.43 32.39 25.35
N ARG A 144 4.65 32.79 24.10
CA ARG A 144 5.17 34.12 23.78
C ARG A 144 4.21 35.22 24.24
N ARG A 145 2.90 35.03 24.04
CA ARG A 145 1.85 35.96 24.51
C ARG A 145 1.77 36.00 26.03
N SER A 146 1.82 34.85 26.71
CA SER A 146 1.75 34.80 28.18
C SER A 146 2.97 35.46 28.83
N LYS A 147 4.18 35.20 28.33
CA LYS A 147 5.41 35.86 28.79
C LYS A 147 5.37 37.38 28.58
N ALA A 148 4.90 37.83 27.42
CA ALA A 148 4.70 39.27 27.17
C ALA A 148 3.64 39.87 28.11
N GLY A 149 2.55 39.15 28.37
CA GLY A 149 1.48 39.56 29.29
C GLY A 149 1.94 39.69 30.73
N ILE A 150 2.68 38.69 31.24
CA ILE A 150 3.25 38.69 32.61
C ILE A 150 4.21 39.86 32.78
N LYS A 151 5.16 40.03 31.85
CA LYS A 151 6.13 41.15 31.89
C LYS A 151 5.43 42.52 31.83
N GLY A 152 4.39 42.64 30.99
CA GLY A 152 3.60 43.86 30.88
C GLY A 152 2.77 44.15 32.14
N TRP A 153 2.22 43.12 32.79
CA TRP A 153 1.51 43.26 34.06
C TRP A 153 2.45 43.65 35.20
N GLU A 154 3.61 43.01 35.31
CA GLU A 154 4.63 43.32 36.31
C GLU A 154 5.13 44.77 36.17
N THR A 155 5.36 45.22 34.93
CA THR A 155 5.78 46.60 34.67
C THR A 155 4.69 47.61 35.05
N ARG A 156 3.41 47.34 34.76
CA ARG A 156 2.29 48.21 35.15
C ARG A 156 2.13 48.26 36.68
N ARG A 157 2.13 47.11 37.33
CA ARG A 157 1.98 46.99 38.79
C ARG A 157 3.13 47.67 39.54
N LYS A 158 4.36 47.59 39.02
CA LYS A 158 5.52 48.28 39.60
C LYS A 158 5.37 49.81 39.52
N ARG A 159 4.98 50.36 38.37
CA ARG A 159 4.74 51.80 38.21
C ARG A 159 3.64 52.31 39.13
N GLU A 160 2.54 51.55 39.23
CA GLU A 160 1.44 51.89 40.13
C GLU A 160 1.88 51.86 41.60
N ASN A 161 2.67 50.86 42.00
CA ASN A 161 3.23 50.80 43.35
C ASN A 161 4.17 51.97 43.65
N ASP A 162 4.98 52.40 42.67
CA ASP A 162 5.87 53.56 42.81
C ASP A 162 5.07 54.87 42.93
N LEU A 163 3.93 55.00 42.24
CA LEU A 163 3.01 56.13 42.40
C LEU A 163 2.38 56.14 43.80
N LEU A 164 1.84 55.00 44.24
CA LEU A 164 1.24 54.86 45.57
C LEU A 164 2.25 55.16 46.68
N LYS A 165 3.51 54.75 46.53
CA LYS A 165 4.58 55.09 47.49
C LYS A 165 4.84 56.59 47.59
N LYS A 166 4.84 57.30 46.45
CA LYS A 166 5.00 58.76 46.43
C LYS A 166 3.83 59.45 47.11
N GLU A 167 2.61 59.03 46.79
CA GLU A 167 1.39 59.57 47.41
C GLU A 167 1.35 59.31 48.92
N ILE A 168 1.68 58.09 49.36
CA ILE A 168 1.82 57.77 50.79
C ILE A 168 2.89 58.66 51.44
N PHE A 169 4.03 58.86 50.78
CA PHE A 169 5.09 59.72 51.31
C PHE A 169 4.63 61.18 51.46
N GLU A 170 3.96 61.74 50.45
CA GLU A 170 3.38 63.08 50.49
C GLU A 170 2.33 63.20 51.60
N MET A 171 1.41 62.24 51.73
CA MET A 171 0.43 62.20 52.81
C MET A 171 1.10 62.11 54.19
N THR A 172 2.15 61.30 54.34
CA THR A 172 2.88 61.20 55.62
C THR A 172 3.59 62.50 55.97
N HIS A 173 4.11 63.24 54.98
CA HIS A 173 4.71 64.54 55.22
C HIS A 173 3.66 65.56 55.67
N LEU A 174 2.51 65.63 54.97
CA LEU A 174 1.40 66.50 55.36
C LEU A 174 0.89 66.19 56.77
N LEU A 175 0.80 64.91 57.13
CA LEU A 175 0.42 64.50 58.48
C LEU A 175 1.45 64.92 59.53
N ARG A 176 2.75 64.79 59.24
CA ARG A 176 3.81 65.26 60.14
C ARG A 176 3.72 66.77 60.34
N ASP A 177 3.63 67.54 59.27
CA ASP A 177 3.52 68.99 59.33
C ASP A 177 2.26 69.42 60.11
N SER A 178 1.15 68.69 59.95
CA SER A 178 -0.08 68.93 60.71
C SER A 178 0.06 68.60 62.19
N LEU A 179 0.86 67.60 62.56
CA LEU A 179 1.13 67.25 63.95
C LEU A 179 2.07 68.25 64.59
N GLU A 180 3.12 68.69 63.89
CA GLU A 180 4.03 69.74 64.36
C GLU A 180 3.27 71.04 64.64
N ARG A 181 2.41 71.49 63.72
CA ARG A 181 1.53 72.65 63.96
C ARG A 181 0.59 72.46 65.15
N LYS A 182 0.15 71.23 65.41
CA LYS A 182 -0.70 70.92 66.56
C LYS A 182 0.11 70.99 67.86
N GLU A 183 1.34 70.48 67.87
CA GLU A 183 2.26 70.60 69.01
C GLU A 183 2.57 72.07 69.31
N GLU A 184 2.91 72.87 68.29
CA GLU A 184 3.07 74.34 68.43
C GLU A 184 1.83 75.00 69.04
N ALA A 185 0.63 74.62 68.58
CA ALA A 185 -0.62 75.15 69.12
C ALA A 185 -0.87 74.72 70.58
N ILE A 186 -0.44 73.52 70.98
CA ILE A 186 -0.51 73.05 72.37
C ILE A 186 0.46 73.86 73.24
N ASP A 187 1.71 74.03 72.80
CA ASP A 187 2.72 74.82 73.50
C ASP A 187 2.23 76.25 73.75
N HIS A 188 1.62 76.89 72.74
CA HIS A 188 1.00 78.21 72.87
C HIS A 188 -0.14 78.24 73.89
N LEU A 189 -0.96 77.18 73.96
CA LEU A 189 -2.04 77.07 74.95
C LEU A 189 -1.50 76.84 76.37
N GLU A 190 -0.43 76.06 76.54
CA GLU A 190 0.23 75.85 77.83
C GLU A 190 0.89 77.13 78.35
N GLU A 191 1.49 77.91 77.46
CA GLU A 191 2.03 79.23 77.80
C GLU A 191 0.91 80.18 78.27
N LEU A 192 -0.22 80.20 77.55
CA LEU A 192 -1.39 80.98 77.93
C LEU A 192 -1.98 80.52 79.26
N ALA A 193 -2.07 79.21 79.50
CA ALA A 193 -2.50 78.66 80.78
C ALA A 193 -1.57 79.09 81.92
N SER A 194 -0.24 79.04 81.71
CA SER A 194 0.76 79.49 82.69
C SER A 194 0.65 80.99 82.98
N ARG A 195 0.34 81.82 81.98
CA ARG A 195 0.03 83.25 82.17
C ARG A 195 -1.24 83.44 82.99
N MET A 196 -2.29 82.68 82.69
CA MET A 196 -3.55 82.72 83.45
C MET A 196 -3.35 82.29 84.90
N ASP A 197 -2.58 81.24 85.18
CA ASP A 197 -2.27 80.78 86.54
C ASP A 197 -1.49 81.84 87.33
N ARG A 198 -0.49 82.50 86.70
CA ARG A 198 0.24 83.62 87.32
C ARG A 198 -0.71 84.78 87.66
N ILE A 199 -1.63 85.12 86.77
CA ILE A 199 -2.66 86.13 87.03
C ILE A 199 -3.58 85.69 88.17
N GLN A 200 -4.02 84.44 88.18
CA GLN A 200 -4.90 83.90 89.22
C GLN A 200 -4.22 83.94 90.59
N HIS A 201 -2.95 83.54 90.70
CA HIS A 201 -2.18 83.66 91.93
C HIS A 201 -2.03 85.10 92.42
N LEU A 202 -1.83 86.07 91.50
CA LEU A 202 -1.82 87.49 91.86
C LEU A 202 -3.18 87.96 92.38
N VAL A 203 -4.27 87.48 91.79
CA VAL A 203 -5.65 87.78 92.24
C VAL A 203 -5.93 87.15 93.60
N ASP A 204 -5.56 85.88 93.82
CA ASP A 204 -5.79 85.16 95.08
C ASP A 204 -4.96 85.78 96.23
N SER A 205 -3.77 86.32 95.94
CA SER A 205 -2.94 87.04 96.92
C SER A 205 -3.60 88.31 97.49
N VAL A 206 -4.65 88.83 96.84
CA VAL A 206 -5.47 89.93 97.37
C VAL A 206 -6.34 89.48 98.54
N GLY A 207 -6.74 88.20 98.55
CA GLY A 207 -7.67 87.64 99.53
C GLY A 207 -7.03 87.29 100.88
N GLU A 208 -5.76 86.88 100.90
CA GLU A 208 -5.12 86.32 102.10
C GLU A 208 -4.60 87.38 103.10
N ASP A 209 -4.28 88.61 102.64
CA ASP A 209 -3.64 89.66 103.47
C ASP A 209 -4.54 90.90 103.70
N SER A 210 -5.82 90.68 103.99
CA SER A 210 -6.79 91.77 104.22
C SER A 210 -6.68 92.37 105.63
N THR A 211 -5.58 93.08 105.90
CA THR A 211 -5.42 93.89 107.12
C THR A 211 -5.97 95.31 106.90
N GLY A 212 -7.26 95.50 107.17
CA GLY A 212 -7.91 96.70 107.76
C GLY A 212 -7.65 98.13 107.23
N ASN A 213 -6.85 98.36 106.17
CA ASN A 213 -6.48 99.71 105.71
C ASN A 213 -6.89 99.97 104.25
N PRO A 214 -7.94 100.77 103.98
CA PRO A 214 -8.49 100.96 102.63
C PRO A 214 -7.52 101.65 101.65
N ALA A 215 -6.59 102.49 102.14
CA ALA A 215 -5.58 103.13 101.29
C ALA A 215 -4.47 102.17 100.82
N GLY A 216 -4.10 101.19 101.66
CA GLY A 216 -3.12 100.15 101.31
C GLY A 216 -3.68 99.15 100.28
N LEU A 217 -4.98 98.86 100.37
CA LEU A 217 -5.71 98.02 99.42
C LEU A 217 -5.66 98.60 97.99
N LEU A 218 -5.92 99.90 97.83
CA LEU A 218 -5.88 100.59 96.53
C LEU A 218 -4.48 100.59 95.90
N GLN A 219 -3.42 100.75 96.71
CA GLN A 219 -2.04 100.64 96.21
C GLN A 219 -1.67 99.21 95.80
N LYS A 220 -2.14 98.19 96.54
CA LYS A 220 -1.98 96.78 96.14
C LYS A 220 -2.68 96.48 94.82
N PHE A 221 -3.93 96.92 94.66
CA PHE A 221 -4.65 96.80 93.39
C PHE A 221 -3.92 97.48 92.22
N LYS A 222 -3.34 98.67 92.44
CA LYS A 222 -2.56 99.34 91.40
C LYS A 222 -1.31 98.53 90.99
N ARG A 223 -0.60 97.94 91.95
CA ARG A 223 0.58 97.10 91.68
C ARG A 223 0.20 95.79 90.98
N ILE A 224 -0.87 95.13 91.42
CA ILE A 224 -1.37 93.90 90.81
C ILE A 224 -1.89 94.17 89.39
N TRP A 225 -2.58 95.28 89.18
CA TRP A 225 -3.01 95.69 87.84
C TRP A 225 -1.82 95.94 86.90
N GLN A 226 -0.76 96.59 87.38
CA GLN A 226 0.47 96.76 86.60
C GLN A 226 1.14 95.41 86.28
N ALA A 227 1.25 94.51 87.26
CA ALA A 227 1.80 93.15 87.04
C ALA A 227 0.95 92.31 86.07
N MET A 228 -0.37 92.42 86.12
CA MET A 228 -1.27 91.78 85.14
C MET A 228 -1.06 92.35 83.73
N GLN A 229 -0.85 93.67 83.59
CA GLN A 229 -0.55 94.27 82.30
C GLN A 229 0.81 93.83 81.74
N GLU A 230 1.81 93.62 82.59
CA GLU A 230 3.11 93.07 82.19
C GLU A 230 2.98 91.62 81.72
N ILE A 231 2.25 90.76 82.44
CA ILE A 231 2.02 89.35 82.05
C ILE A 231 1.21 89.24 80.74
N LEU A 232 0.29 90.16 80.48
CA LEU A 232 -0.48 90.20 79.23
C LEU A 232 0.31 90.76 78.05
N ALA A 233 1.45 91.43 78.30
CA ALA A 233 2.31 92.01 77.28
C ALA A 233 3.52 91.13 76.91
N GLU A 234 3.81 90.10 77.71
CA GLU A 234 4.63 88.94 77.30
C GLU A 234 4.02 88.25 76.07
#